data_AF-A0A3B0VIQ9-F1
#
_entry.id   AF-A0A3B0VIQ9-F1
#
_cell.length_a   1.000
_cell.length_b   1.000
_cell.length_c   1.000
_cell.angle_alpha   90.00
_cell.angle_beta   90.00
_cell.angle_gamma   90.00
#
_symmetry.space_group_name_H-M   'P 1'
#
loop_
_entity.id
_entity.type
_entity.pdbx_description
1 polymer ?
#
loop_
_entity_poly.entity_id
_entity_poly.type
_entity_poly.pdbx_seq_one_letter_code
_entity_poly.pdbx_strand_id
1 'polypeptide(L)' 'HDYDEVRVIGYAPIGQRVFCVVYTDRGNTRRIISLRKANKREVKNYASKI' A
#
# COMPACT_ATOMS: atom_id res chain seq x y z
N HIS A 1 5.00 -14.89 20.69
CA HIS A 1 3.92 -14.79 19.68
C HIS A 1 4.01 -13.39 19.10
N ASP A 2 4.87 -13.21 18.09
CA ASP A 2 5.15 -11.91 17.48
C ASP A 2 4.08 -11.60 16.42
N TYR A 3 2.94 -11.08 16.88
CA TYR A 3 1.80 -10.70 16.03
C TYR A 3 1.64 -9.17 15.90
N ASP A 4 2.65 -8.38 16.24
CA ASP A 4 2.51 -6.92 16.37
C ASP A 4 3.13 -6.13 15.20
N GLU A 5 3.46 -6.77 14.09
CA GLU A 5 3.86 -6.02 12.90
C GLU A 5 2.64 -5.39 12.25
N VAL A 6 2.38 -4.13 12.59
CA VAL A 6 1.35 -3.30 11.95
C VAL A 6 1.60 -3.29 10.45
N ARG A 7 0.70 -3.94 9.71
CA ARG A 7 0.71 -3.94 8.26
C ARG A 7 -0.15 -2.78 7.78
N VAL A 8 0.48 -1.87 7.08
CA VAL A 8 -0.18 -0.72 6.47
C VAL A 8 -0.40 -1.02 5.00
N ILE A 9 -1.63 -0.75 4.53
CA ILE A 9 -1.99 -0.82 3.12
C ILE A 9 -2.04 0.61 2.59
N GLY A 10 -1.12 0.93 1.70
CA GLY A 10 -1.06 2.20 0.98
C GLY A 10 -1.53 2.05 -0.47
N TYR A 11 -2.08 3.13 -1.01
CA TYR A 11 -2.30 3.28 -2.44
C TYR A 11 -1.52 4.48 -2.92
N ALA A 12 -0.71 4.29 -3.97
CA ALA A 12 0.12 5.35 -4.52
C ALA A 12 0.09 5.31 -6.05
N PRO A 13 -0.03 6.47 -6.72
CA PRO A 13 0.18 6.55 -8.16
C PRO A 13 1.68 6.41 -8.45
N ILE A 14 2.03 5.45 -9.30
CA ILE A 14 3.38 5.28 -9.85
C ILE A 14 3.25 5.48 -11.36
N GLY A 15 3.68 6.65 -11.83
CA GLY A 15 3.44 7.09 -13.20
C GLY A 15 1.94 7.27 -13.48
N GLN A 16 1.44 6.61 -14.53
CA GLN A 16 0.04 6.69 -14.97
C GLN A 16 -0.90 5.67 -14.29
N ARG A 17 -0.40 4.87 -13.34
CA ARG A 17 -1.16 3.75 -12.74
C ARG A 17 -1.08 3.79 -11.23
N VAL A 18 -2.17 3.44 -10.56
CA VAL A 18 -2.20 3.28 -9.10
C VAL A 18 -1.74 1.87 -8.73
N PHE A 19 -0.92 1.79 -7.68
CA PHE A 19 -0.44 0.56 -7.10
C PHE A 19 -0.92 0.45 -5.66
N CYS A 20 -1.16 -0.78 -5.24
CA CYS A 20 -1.44 -1.14 -3.86
C CYS A 20 -0.14 -1.68 -3.25
N VAL A 21 0.32 -1.05 -2.19
CA VAL A 21 1.52 -1.42 -1.46
C VAL A 21 1.16 -1.85 -0.05
N VAL A 22 1.66 -3.02 0.35
CA VAL A 22 1.57 -3.50 1.73
C VAL A 22 2.96 -3.41 2.32
N TYR A 23 3.08 -2.67 3.41
CA TYR A 23 4.35 -2.49 4.10
C TYR A 23 4.15 -2.56 5.60
N THR A 24 5.25 -2.76 6.32
CA THR A 24 5.29 -2.62 7.77
C THR A 24 6.43 -1.68 8.12
N ASP A 25 6.20 -0.79 9.08
CA ASP A 25 7.23 0.07 9.64
C ASP A 25 7.82 -0.63 10.87
N ARG A 26 9.14 -0.89 10.83
CA ARG A 26 9.91 -1.38 11.97
C ARG A 26 10.89 -0.29 12.40
N GLY A 27 10.47 0.53 13.34
CA GLY A 27 11.25 1.70 13.78
C GLY A 27 11.48 2.67 12.62
N ASN A 28 12.75 2.87 12.25
CA ASN A 28 13.14 3.76 11.14
C ASN A 28 13.19 3.08 9.77
N THR A 29 12.88 1.77 9.71
CA THR A 29 12.97 1.00 8.47
C THR A 29 11.58 0.60 7.99
N ARG A 30 11.24 1.01 6.77
CA ARG A 30 10.03 0.56 6.09
C ARG A 30 10.32 -0.69 5.27
N ARG A 31 9.67 -1.80 5.61
CA ARG A 31 9.77 -3.04 4.84
C ARG A 31 8.54 -3.18 3.93
N ILE A 32 8.78 -3.15 2.63
CA ILE A 32 7.75 -3.50 1.64
C ILE A 32 7.55 -5.02 1.69
N ILE A 33 6.31 -5.45 1.94
CA ILE A 33 5.92 -6.87 1.97
C ILE A 33 5.38 -7.28 0.60
N SER A 34 4.56 -6.43 -0.01
CA SER A 34 3.98 -6.69 -1.33
C SER A 34 3.73 -5.39 -2.07
N LEU A 35 4.03 -5.38 -3.36
CA LEU A 35 3.63 -4.32 -4.28
C LEU A 35 2.87 -4.98 -5.42
N ARG A 36 1.61 -4.61 -5.59
CA ARG A 36 0.78 -5.09 -6.70
C ARG A 36 0.11 -3.94 -7.42
N LYS A 37 -0.19 -4.16 -8.69
CA LYS A 37 -1.04 -3.25 -9.45
C LYS A 37 -2.42 -3.16 -8.77
N ALA A 38 -2.93 -1.95 -8.59
CA ALA A 38 -4.27 -1.77 -8.05
C ALA A 38 -5.31 -2.08 -9.14
N ASN A 39 -6.40 -2.73 -8.74
CA ASN A 39 -7.49 -3.02 -9.67
C ASN A 39 -8.30 -1.75 -9.96
N LYS A 40 -9.01 -1.70 -11.09
CA LYS A 40 -9.81 -0.52 -11.50
C LYS A 40 -10.75 -0.01 -10.40
N ARG A 41 -11.30 -0.91 -9.58
CA ARG A 41 -12.17 -0.57 -8.44
C ARG A 41 -11.42 0.14 -7.30
N GLU A 42 -10.20 -0.30 -7.01
CA GLU A 42 -9.33 0.30 -5.99
C GLU A 42 -8.80 1.65 -6.47
N VAL A 43 -8.43 1.75 -7.74
CA VAL A 43 -8.05 3.02 -8.38
C VAL A 43 -9.18 4.03 -8.29
N LYS A 44 -10.43 3.63 -8.60
CA LYS A 44 -11.60 4.51 -8.51
C LYS A 44 -11.86 4.98 -7.08
N ASN A 45 -11.74 4.08 -6.10
CA ASN A 45 -11.90 4.43 -4.69
C ASN A 45 -10.79 5.38 -4.21
N TYR A 46 -9.55 5.17 -4.66
CA TYR A 46 -8.44 6.08 -4.37
C TYR A 46 -8.64 7.46 -5.01
N ALA A 47 -8.98 7.51 -6.30
CA ALA A 47 -9.26 8.75 -7.02
C ALA A 47 -10.46 9.53 -6.46
N SER A 48 -11.44 8.84 -5.86
CA SER A 48 -12.58 9.45 -5.19
C SER A 48 -12.26 9.98 -3.79
N LYS A 49 -11.11 9.61 -3.21
CA LYS A 49 -10.64 10.05 -1.90
C LYS A 49 -9.53 11.11 -1.99
N ILE A 50 -9.07 11.43 -3.20
CA ILE A 50 -8.18 12.56 -3.50
C ILE A 50 -9.04 13.81 -3.68
#